data_AF-W9PTY9-F1
#
_entry.id   AF-W9PTY9-F1
#
_cell.length_a   1.000
_cell.length_b   1.000
_cell.length_c   1.000
_cell.angle_alpha   90.00
_cell.angle_beta   90.00
_cell.angle_gamma   90.00
#
_symmetry.space_group_name_H-M   'P 1'
#
loop_
_entity.id
_entity.type
_entity.pdbx_description
1 polymer ?
#
loop_
_entity_poly.entity_id
_entity_poly.type
_entity_poly.pdbx_seq_one_letter_code
_entity_poly.pdbx_strand_id
1 'polypeptide(L)'
;MNELPSNPLKSILKPSLLREKDSRRRLFLPAEAINSICNQVTAHEELLRYYFEPDAIKLAGYVCSTEKPTREVFSILVLVDKVNCIQRFCDAGILDDNLPLGSNDQNTELWSRHSTFNEPLLSGNSPEDSDMIEIFYEKQWSAHVPVFG
;
A
#
# COMPACT_ATOMS: atom_id res chain seq x y z
N MET A 1 -17.03 -3.41 21.56
CA MET A 1 -16.20 -3.43 20.35
C MET A 1 -15.15 -2.37 20.54
N ASN A 2 -13.88 -2.76 20.71
CA ASN A 2 -12.79 -1.80 20.81
C ASN A 2 -12.50 -1.32 19.40
N GLU A 3 -12.90 -0.09 19.08
CA GLU A 3 -12.38 0.60 17.90
C GLU A 3 -10.86 0.67 18.05
N LEU A 4 -10.13 0.09 17.10
CA LEU A 4 -8.69 0.32 16.99
C LEU A 4 -8.47 1.84 16.94
N PRO A 5 -7.54 2.39 17.73
CA PRO A 5 -7.32 3.84 17.75
C PRO A 5 -7.02 4.32 16.32
N SER A 6 -7.63 5.46 15.97
CA SER A 6 -7.42 6.20 14.72
C SER A 6 -6.00 6.01 14.22
N ASN A 7 -5.84 5.46 13.01
CA ASN A 7 -4.53 5.28 12.40
C ASN A 7 -3.86 6.65 12.23
N PRO A 8 -2.81 6.98 13.03
CA PRO A 8 -2.23 8.32 13.04
C PRO A 8 -1.69 8.70 11.67
N LEU A 9 -1.02 7.76 10.99
CA LEU A 9 -0.48 8.03 9.65
C LEU A 9 -1.60 8.23 8.61
N LYS A 10 -2.67 7.44 8.68
CA LYS A 10 -3.86 7.62 7.83
C LYS A 10 -4.52 8.98 8.02
N SER A 11 -4.55 9.49 9.27
CA SER A 11 -5.11 10.82 9.57
C SER A 11 -4.31 11.97 8.93
N ILE A 12 -3.04 11.72 8.60
CA ILE A 12 -2.16 12.65 7.88
C ILE A 12 -2.28 12.45 6.37
N LEU A 13 -2.30 11.19 5.89
CA LEU A 13 -2.38 10.89 4.46
C LEU A 13 -3.73 11.27 3.85
N LYS A 14 -4.84 10.96 4.53
CA LYS A 14 -6.18 11.16 3.97
C LYS A 14 -6.47 12.63 3.60
N PRO A 15 -6.11 13.65 4.40
CA PRO A 15 -6.23 15.05 4.00
C PRO A 15 -5.32 15.49 2.84
N SER A 16 -4.20 14.79 2.61
CA SER A 16 -3.25 15.09 1.52
C SER A 16 -3.71 14.58 0.15
N LEU A 17 -4.84 13.88 0.09
CA LEU A 17 -5.45 13.45 -1.16
C LEU A 17 -5.92 14.65 -1.99
N LEU A 18 -5.39 14.78 -3.21
CA LEU A 18 -5.79 15.76 -4.20
C LEU A 18 -6.83 15.18 -5.16
N ARG A 19 -7.68 16.04 -5.70
CA ARG A 19 -8.57 15.67 -6.80
C ARG A 19 -7.79 15.69 -8.10
N GLU A 20 -7.92 14.62 -8.88
CA GLU A 20 -7.42 14.58 -10.25
C GLU A 20 -8.15 15.63 -11.10
N LYS A 21 -7.40 16.42 -11.89
CA LYS A 21 -7.91 17.59 -12.61
C LYS A 21 -9.00 17.22 -13.62
N ASP A 22 -8.85 16.07 -14.27
CA ASP A 22 -9.74 15.58 -15.33
C ASP A 22 -10.77 14.54 -14.85
N SER A 23 -10.59 14.01 -13.64
CA SER A 23 -11.51 13.07 -13.01
C SER A 23 -12.09 13.66 -11.73
N ARG A 24 -13.32 14.18 -11.80
CA ARG A 24 -14.01 14.73 -10.61
C ARG A 24 -14.27 13.70 -9.49
N ARG A 25 -13.94 12.42 -9.72
CA ARG A 25 -14.29 11.30 -8.84
C ARG A 25 -13.08 10.63 -8.18
N ARG A 26 -11.85 10.84 -8.65
CA ARG A 26 -10.67 10.15 -8.12
C ARG A 26 -9.79 11.08 -7.30
N LEU A 27 -9.45 10.58 -6.11
CA LEU A 27 -8.54 11.22 -5.17
C LEU A 27 -7.21 10.48 -5.23
N PHE A 28 -6.11 11.21 -5.17
CA PHE A 28 -4.77 10.64 -5.22
C PHE A 28 -3.79 11.35 -4.29
N LEU A 29 -2.76 10.64 -3.86
CA LEU A 29 -1.63 11.14 -3.09
C LEU A 29 -0.50 11.51 -4.06
N PRO A 30 -0.06 12.78 -4.10
CA PRO A 30 1.12 13.16 -4.85
C PRO A 30 2.37 12.43 -4.35
N ALA A 31 3.29 12.09 -5.25
CA ALA A 31 4.54 11.40 -4.90
C ALA A 31 5.37 12.19 -3.86
N GLU A 32 5.39 13.51 -3.95
CA GLU A 32 6.07 14.38 -2.99
C GLU A 32 5.45 14.29 -1.60
N ALA A 33 4.10 14.19 -1.54
CA ALA A 33 3.39 14.02 -0.28
C ALA A 33 3.68 12.65 0.33
N ILE A 34 3.67 11.59 -0.48
CA ILE A 34 4.04 10.23 -0.03
C ILE A 34 5.46 10.23 0.52
N ASN A 35 6.44 10.78 -0.20
CA ASN A 35 7.83 10.82 0.23
C ASN A 35 8.06 11.64 1.50
N SER A 36 7.33 12.75 1.66
CA SER A 36 7.43 13.58 2.86
C SER A 36 6.77 12.94 4.08
N ILE A 37 5.58 12.35 3.89
CA ILE A 37 4.75 11.81 4.97
C ILE A 37 5.18 10.39 5.35
N CYS A 38 5.42 9.50 4.38
CA CYS A 38 5.82 8.11 4.58
C CYS A 38 7.35 7.97 4.56
N ASN A 39 8.00 8.65 5.51
CA ASN A 39 9.43 8.54 5.76
C ASN A 39 9.73 7.45 6.80
N GLN A 40 11.01 7.18 7.05
CA GLN A 40 11.42 6.06 7.90
C GLN A 40 10.90 6.17 9.34
N VAL A 41 10.80 7.39 9.88
CA VAL A 41 10.31 7.62 11.25
C VAL A 41 8.83 7.30 11.35
N THR A 42 8.01 7.89 10.47
CA THR A 42 6.55 7.70 10.49
C THR A 42 6.14 6.28 10.09
N ALA A 43 6.85 5.65 9.14
CA ALA A 43 6.65 4.25 8.81
C ALA A 43 6.95 3.35 10.01
N HIS A 44 8.07 3.57 10.71
CA HIS A 44 8.44 2.82 11.90
C HIS A 44 7.41 2.94 13.03
N GLU A 45 6.98 4.17 13.35
CA GLU A 45 5.96 4.42 14.38
C GLU A 45 4.64 3.71 14.07
N GLU A 46 4.21 3.75 12.81
CA GLU A 46 2.98 3.09 12.39
C GLU A 46 3.12 1.55 12.44
N LEU A 47 4.29 1.01 12.07
CA LEU A 47 4.57 -0.43 12.10
C LEU A 47 4.65 -1.00 13.51
N LEU A 48 5.15 -0.25 14.50
CA LEU A 48 5.20 -0.67 15.91
C LEU A 48 3.82 -1.00 16.51
N ARG A 49 2.75 -0.54 15.86
CA ARG A 49 1.36 -0.84 16.28
C ARG A 49 0.93 -2.26 15.93
N TYR A 50 1.65 -2.91 15.01
CA TYR A 50 1.33 -4.23 14.45
C TYR A 50 2.46 -5.26 14.60
N TYR A 51 3.70 -4.79 14.72
CA TYR A 51 4.90 -5.63 14.75
C TYR A 51 5.76 -5.33 15.98
N PHE A 52 6.53 -6.34 16.41
CA PHE A 52 7.56 -6.14 17.44
C PHE A 52 8.70 -5.27 16.90
N GLU A 53 9.40 -4.56 17.80
CA GLU A 53 10.38 -3.53 17.44
C GLU A 53 11.43 -3.95 16.40
N PRO A 54 12.08 -5.13 16.49
CA PRO A 54 13.05 -5.54 15.48
C PRO A 54 12.45 -5.67 14.08
N ASP A 55 11.22 -6.18 13.97
CA ASP A 55 10.53 -6.36 12.70
C ASP A 55 10.03 -5.02 12.15
N ALA A 56 9.53 -4.14 13.03
CA ALA A 56 9.12 -2.80 12.66
C ALA A 56 10.28 -1.99 12.07
N ILE A 57 11.47 -2.05 12.67
CA ILE A 57 12.69 -1.40 12.16
C ILE A 57 13.04 -1.92 10.78
N LYS A 58 13.06 -3.26 10.62
CA LYS A 58 13.37 -3.91 9.35
C LYS A 58 12.38 -3.50 8.26
N LEU A 59 11.09 -3.59 8.53
CA LEU A 59 10.02 -3.23 7.61
C LEU A 59 10.06 -1.75 7.24
N ALA A 60 10.31 -0.84 8.18
CA ALA A 60 10.47 0.59 7.88
C ALA A 60 11.65 0.84 6.93
N GLY A 61 12.75 0.10 7.10
CA GLY A 61 13.89 0.13 6.18
C GLY A 61 13.54 -0.35 4.77
N TYR A 62 12.72 -1.40 4.66
CA TYR A 62 12.18 -1.86 3.36
C TYR A 62 11.27 -0.81 2.72
N VAL A 63 10.29 -0.30 3.47
CA VAL A 63 9.34 0.73 3.01
C VAL A 63 10.08 1.92 2.42
N CYS A 64 11.09 2.40 3.13
CA CYS A 64 11.81 3.62 2.76
C CYS A 64 13.10 3.41 1.97
N SER A 65 13.37 2.18 1.50
CA SER A 65 14.56 1.86 0.70
C SER A 65 14.67 2.76 -0.52
N THR A 66 15.88 3.27 -0.80
CA THR A 66 16.17 4.07 -2.00
C THR A 66 16.34 3.23 -3.26
N GLU A 67 16.68 1.95 -3.11
CA GLU A 67 16.90 1.04 -4.25
C GLU A 67 15.62 0.36 -4.71
N LYS A 68 14.73 0.04 -3.76
CA LYS A 68 13.51 -0.73 -3.97
C LYS A 68 12.38 -0.17 -3.10
N PRO A 69 11.88 1.04 -3.41
CA PRO A 69 10.87 1.70 -2.60
C PRO A 69 9.54 0.94 -2.63
N THR A 70 8.86 0.96 -1.48
CA THR A 70 7.50 0.41 -1.28
C THR A 70 6.60 1.42 -0.56
N ARG A 71 6.87 2.72 -0.74
CA ARG A 71 6.15 3.80 -0.05
C ARG A 71 4.75 3.98 -0.60
N GLU A 72 4.52 3.81 -1.90
CA GLU A 72 3.18 3.85 -2.49
C GLU A 72 2.35 2.66 -1.99
N VAL A 73 2.91 1.45 -2.06
CA VAL A 73 2.29 0.21 -1.52
C VAL A 73 1.93 0.39 -0.05
N PHE A 74 2.87 0.86 0.77
CA PHE A 74 2.64 1.13 2.18
C PHE A 74 1.56 2.19 2.40
N SER A 75 1.57 3.28 1.65
CA SER A 75 0.56 4.34 1.75
C SER A 75 -0.84 3.84 1.43
N ILE A 76 -0.99 2.96 0.43
CA ILE A 76 -2.28 2.32 0.11
C ILE A 76 -2.73 1.47 1.30
N LEU A 77 -1.86 0.62 1.86
CA LEU A 77 -2.16 -0.21 3.02
C LEU A 77 -2.57 0.61 4.26
N VAL A 78 -1.92 1.75 4.49
CA VAL A 78 -2.32 2.71 5.53
C VAL A 78 -3.71 3.25 5.26
N LEU A 79 -4.01 3.69 4.03
CA LEU A 79 -5.32 4.24 3.67
C LEU A 79 -6.47 3.23 3.82
N VAL A 80 -6.19 1.93 3.67
CA VAL A 80 -7.20 0.85 3.80
C VAL A 80 -7.21 0.15 5.16
N ASP A 81 -6.43 0.64 6.14
CA ASP A 81 -6.28 0.02 7.46
C ASP A 81 -5.78 -1.44 7.43
N LYS A 82 -4.89 -1.76 6.49
CA LYS A 82 -4.28 -3.11 6.31
C LYS A 82 -2.76 -3.10 6.45
N VAL A 83 -2.21 -2.21 7.29
CA VAL A 83 -0.75 -2.09 7.51
C VAL A 83 -0.12 -3.41 7.97
N ASN A 84 -0.86 -4.21 8.74
CA ASN A 84 -0.44 -5.54 9.19
C ASN A 84 -0.19 -6.56 8.05
N CYS A 85 -0.50 -6.22 6.80
CA CYS A 85 -0.25 -7.05 5.64
C CYS A 85 1.06 -6.69 4.91
N ILE A 86 1.75 -5.60 5.27
CA ILE A 86 2.95 -5.14 4.55
C ILE A 86 4.03 -6.22 4.41
N GLN A 87 4.24 -7.03 5.44
CA GLN A 87 5.22 -8.12 5.39
C GLN A 87 4.94 -9.08 4.22
N ARG A 88 3.66 -9.39 3.93
CA ARG A 88 3.28 -10.26 2.80
C ARG A 88 3.62 -9.63 1.45
N PHE A 89 3.45 -8.32 1.32
CA PHE A 89 3.85 -7.60 0.10
C PHE A 89 5.37 -7.60 -0.06
N CYS A 90 6.11 -7.40 1.03
CA CYS A 90 7.57 -7.49 1.03
C CYS A 90 8.06 -8.90 0.67
N ASP A 91 7.45 -9.95 1.24
CA ASP A 91 7.81 -11.35 0.99
C ASP A 91 7.51 -11.76 -0.46
N ALA A 92 6.42 -11.23 -1.03
CA ALA A 92 6.06 -11.38 -2.44
C ALA A 92 6.94 -10.54 -3.39
N GLY A 93 7.84 -9.71 -2.86
CA GLY A 93 8.71 -8.86 -3.66
C GLY A 93 7.98 -7.73 -4.40
N ILE A 94 6.81 -7.32 -3.91
CA ILE A 94 6.00 -6.26 -4.52
C ILE A 94 6.62 -4.91 -4.18
N LEU A 95 6.97 -4.15 -5.22
CA LEU A 95 7.55 -2.81 -5.17
C LEU A 95 6.57 -1.76 -5.72
N ASP A 96 6.86 -0.48 -5.47
CA ASP A 96 6.08 0.62 -6.06
C ASP A 96 6.06 0.54 -7.60
N ASP A 97 7.18 0.15 -8.22
CA ASP A 97 7.30 -0.06 -9.68
C ASP A 97 6.41 -1.19 -10.24
N ASN A 98 5.85 -2.04 -9.39
CA ASN A 98 4.88 -3.05 -9.83
C ASN A 98 3.46 -2.50 -9.94
N LEU A 99 3.20 -1.31 -9.38
CA LEU A 99 1.90 -0.68 -9.49
C LEU A 99 1.71 -0.12 -10.93
N PRO A 100 0.47 -0.16 -11.45
CA PRO A 100 -0.70 -0.77 -10.85
C PRO A 100 -0.70 -2.29 -11.02
N LEU A 101 -1.12 -3.02 -10.00
CA LEU A 101 -1.33 -4.47 -10.06
C LEU A 101 -2.64 -4.80 -10.80
N GLY A 102 -2.67 -5.98 -11.40
CA GLY A 102 -3.88 -6.65 -11.86
C GLY A 102 -4.52 -7.46 -10.74
N SER A 103 -5.77 -7.87 -10.94
CA SER A 103 -6.45 -8.86 -10.10
C SER A 103 -7.22 -9.83 -10.97
N ASN A 104 -7.53 -11.01 -10.44
CA ASN A 104 -8.39 -11.97 -11.10
C ASN A 104 -9.88 -11.57 -10.96
N ASP A 105 -10.77 -12.25 -11.67
CA ASP A 105 -12.21 -11.92 -11.69
C ASP A 105 -12.89 -12.00 -10.31
N GLN A 106 -12.26 -12.70 -9.35
CA GLN A 106 -12.77 -12.91 -8.01
C GLN A 106 -12.14 -11.98 -6.97
N ASN A 107 -11.23 -11.08 -7.37
CA ASN A 107 -10.46 -10.22 -6.47
C ASN A 107 -9.75 -11.00 -5.34
N THR A 108 -9.32 -12.23 -5.60
CA THR A 108 -8.64 -13.10 -4.62
C THR A 108 -7.14 -13.18 -4.84
N GLU A 109 -6.63 -12.57 -5.92
CA GLU A 109 -5.22 -12.61 -6.29
C GLU A 109 -4.75 -11.25 -6.83
N LEU A 110 -3.49 -10.91 -6.57
CA LEU A 110 -2.81 -9.78 -7.18
C LEU A 110 -1.77 -10.28 -8.17
N TRP A 111 -1.77 -9.66 -9.35
CA TRP A 111 -0.95 -10.05 -10.49
C TRP A 111 -0.09 -8.88 -10.95
N SER A 112 1.15 -9.16 -11.36
CA SER A 112 1.95 -8.16 -12.06
C SER A 112 1.41 -7.96 -13.48
N ARG A 113 1.26 -6.72 -13.91
CA ARG A 113 0.88 -6.41 -15.31
C ARG A 113 2.02 -6.60 -16.31
N HIS A 114 3.26 -6.66 -15.81
CA HIS A 114 4.47 -6.72 -16.62
C HIS A 114 5.15 -8.10 -16.58
N SER A 115 4.63 -9.02 -15.78
CA SER A 115 5.18 -10.37 -15.65
C SER A 115 4.70 -11.27 -16.79
N THR A 116 5.62 -12.04 -17.35
CA THR A 116 5.32 -13.17 -18.23
C THR A 116 5.10 -14.48 -17.44
N PHE A 117 5.30 -14.46 -16.12
CA PHE A 117 5.06 -15.60 -15.25
C PHE A 117 3.56 -15.79 -15.01
N ASN A 118 3.12 -17.05 -15.08
CA ASN A 118 1.73 -17.48 -14.92
C ASN A 118 1.37 -17.73 -13.44
N GLU A 119 1.98 -17.00 -12.51
CA GLU A 119 1.70 -17.13 -11.09
C GLU A 119 1.35 -15.78 -10.46
N PRO A 120 0.40 -15.74 -9.52
CA PRO A 120 0.03 -14.52 -8.80
C PRO A 120 1.18 -14.09 -7.88
N LEU A 121 1.35 -12.77 -7.72
CA LEU A 121 2.28 -12.21 -6.74
C LEU A 121 1.78 -12.45 -5.31
N LEU A 122 0.46 -12.38 -5.13
CA LEU A 122 -0.17 -12.56 -3.82
C LEU A 122 -1.53 -13.21 -4.01
N SER A 123 -1.80 -14.28 -3.27
CA SER A 123 -3.10 -14.97 -3.27
C SER A 123 -3.71 -14.95 -1.88
N GLY A 124 -5.03 -14.84 -1.84
CA GLY A 124 -5.82 -14.95 -0.62
C GLY A 124 -6.12 -16.40 -0.28
N ASN A 125 -5.76 -16.83 0.92
CA ASN A 125 -6.03 -18.18 1.41
C ASN A 125 -7.19 -18.20 2.44
N SER A 126 -7.79 -17.04 2.69
CA SER A 126 -8.88 -16.82 3.64
C SER A 126 -9.79 -15.68 3.16
N PRO A 127 -11.03 -15.57 3.67
CA PRO A 127 -11.89 -14.42 3.37
C PRO A 127 -11.25 -13.07 3.72
N GLU A 128 -10.52 -12.99 4.84
CA GLU A 128 -9.84 -11.76 5.27
C GLU A 128 -8.73 -11.34 4.28
N ASP A 129 -8.07 -12.32 3.67
CA ASP A 129 -7.08 -12.06 2.63
C ASP A 129 -7.72 -11.55 1.34
N SER A 130 -8.83 -12.16 0.93
CA SER A 130 -9.60 -11.72 -0.24
C SER A 130 -10.10 -10.30 -0.05
N ASP A 131 -10.66 -9.97 1.12
CA ASP A 131 -11.08 -8.61 1.47
C ASP A 131 -9.91 -7.61 1.39
N MET A 132 -8.72 -8.02 1.83
CA MET A 132 -7.50 -7.19 1.74
C MET A 132 -7.07 -6.98 0.28
N ILE A 133 -7.08 -8.03 -0.53
CA ILE A 133 -6.69 -7.96 -1.94
C ILE A 133 -7.67 -7.08 -2.70
N GLU A 134 -8.97 -7.28 -2.51
CA GLU A 134 -10.03 -6.48 -3.13
C GLU A 134 -9.88 -5.00 -2.76
N ILE A 135 -9.81 -4.68 -1.46
CA ILE A 135 -9.75 -3.28 -1.03
C ILE A 135 -8.43 -2.62 -1.46
N PHE A 136 -7.31 -3.35 -1.48
CA PHE A 136 -6.04 -2.85 -2.00
C PHE A 136 -6.16 -2.58 -3.50
N TYR A 137 -6.68 -3.53 -4.28
CA TYR A 137 -6.83 -3.42 -5.73
C TYR A 137 -7.70 -2.22 -6.12
N GLU A 138 -8.80 -1.97 -5.40
CA GLU A 138 -9.65 -0.80 -5.64
C GLU A 138 -8.96 0.52 -5.29
N LYS A 139 -8.13 0.52 -4.24
CA LYS A 139 -7.53 1.73 -3.67
C LYS A 139 -6.13 2.03 -4.18
N GLN A 140 -5.49 1.15 -4.94
CA GLN A 140 -4.14 1.41 -5.46
C GLN A 140 -4.03 2.73 -6.24
N TRP A 141 -5.10 3.14 -6.92
CA TRP A 141 -5.20 4.40 -7.65
C TRP A 141 -5.16 5.65 -6.77
N SER A 142 -5.26 5.51 -5.44
CA SER A 142 -5.08 6.63 -4.51
C SER A 142 -3.62 6.96 -4.25
N ALA A 143 -2.67 6.11 -4.61
CA ALA A 143 -1.24 6.42 -4.52
C ALA A 143 -0.56 6.37 -5.89
N HIS A 144 -1.11 5.60 -6.83
CA HIS A 144 -0.58 5.45 -8.17
C HIS A 144 -1.47 6.17 -9.19
N VAL A 145 -1.10 7.38 -9.58
CA VAL A 145 -1.80 8.12 -10.66
C VAL A 145 -1.12 7.83 -11.98
N PRO A 146 -1.87 7.46 -13.04
CA PRO A 146 -1.30 7.43 -14.37
C PRO A 146 -0.84 8.85 -14.75
N VAL A 147 0.48 9.02 -14.92
CA VAL A 147 1.04 10.24 -15.51
C VAL A 147 0.69 10.18 -17.00
N PHE A 148 -0.38 10.88 -17.39
CA PHE A 148 -0.64 11.17 -18.80
C PHE A 148 0.35 12.26 -19.22
N GLY A 149 1.48 11.83 -19.80
CA GLY A 149 2.39 12.69 -20.55
C GLY A 149 1.88 12.96 -21.96
#